data_AF-A0A1G4PTY9-F1
#
_entry.id   AF-A0A1G4PTY9-F1
#
_cell.length_a   1.000
_cell.length_b   1.000
_cell.length_c   1.000
_cell.angle_alpha   90.00
_cell.angle_beta   90.00
_cell.angle_gamma   90.00
#
_symmetry.space_group_name_H-M   'P 1'
#
loop_
_entity.id
_entity.type
_entity.pdbx_description
1 polymer ?
#
loop_
_entity_poly.entity_id
_entity_poly.type
_entity_poly.pdbx_seq_one_letter_code
_entity_poly.pdbx_strand_id
1 'polypeptide(L)'
;MTLLPFKKKYQIYLYGPVAERFEALATKPGANKSAILAMAITHWLDRNGGNELDDRFSIRFRAYAAQLDRFERDQRILMETLALFIRLNLQRDAFLPETDAATRARGTERFRAFIAEVGRRLAQDQPSFDPDILGGLDD
;
A
#
# COMPACT_ATOMS: atom_id res chain seq x y z
N MET A 1 -42.11 -13.84 32.48
CA MET A 1 -42.58 -14.74 31.40
C MET A 1 -41.74 -14.48 30.15
N THR A 2 -40.68 -15.24 29.94
CA THR A 2 -39.81 -15.12 28.77
C THR A 2 -40.57 -15.65 27.55
N LEU A 3 -41.02 -14.76 26.67
CA LEU A 3 -41.70 -15.13 25.45
C LEU A 3 -40.74 -15.94 24.57
N LEU A 4 -41.10 -17.19 24.28
CA LEU A 4 -40.37 -18.02 23.33
C LEU A 4 -40.36 -17.29 21.97
N PRO A 5 -39.22 -17.19 21.28
CA PRO A 5 -39.12 -16.46 20.02
C PRO A 5 -40.09 -17.04 18.98
N PHE A 6 -40.78 -16.16 18.24
CA PHE A 6 -41.70 -16.54 17.19
C PHE A 6 -40.97 -17.32 16.08
N LYS A 7 -41.41 -18.57 15.82
CA LYS A 7 -40.83 -19.44 14.79
C LYS A 7 -41.76 -19.53 13.60
N LYS A 8 -41.26 -19.22 12.40
CA LYS A 8 -41.99 -19.40 11.13
C LYS A 8 -41.31 -20.50 10.31
N LYS A 9 -42.10 -21.46 9.82
CA LYS A 9 -41.62 -22.52 8.93
C LYS A 9 -41.52 -22.00 7.51
N TYR A 10 -40.37 -22.23 6.87
CA TYR A 10 -40.14 -21.97 5.46
C TYR A 10 -39.90 -23.30 4.74
N GLN A 11 -40.43 -23.41 3.53
CA GLN A 11 -40.20 -24.55 2.65
C GLN A 11 -39.44 -24.04 1.43
N ILE A 12 -38.20 -24.48 1.28
CA ILE A 12 -37.24 -23.99 0.29
C ILE A 12 -36.59 -25.17 -0.41
N TYR A 13 -36.34 -24.99 -1.70
CA TYR A 13 -35.60 -25.95 -2.51
C TYR A 13 -34.11 -25.59 -2.49
N LEU A 14 -33.26 -26.59 -2.27
CA LEU A 14 -31.81 -26.46 -2.40
C LEU A 14 -31.37 -27.18 -3.66
N TYR A 15 -30.42 -26.58 -4.39
CA TYR A 15 -29.79 -27.24 -5.53
C TYR A 15 -28.99 -28.46 -5.05
N GLY A 16 -28.97 -29.55 -5.83
CA GLY A 16 -28.46 -30.87 -5.39
C GLY A 16 -27.10 -30.84 -4.67
N PRO A 17 -26.04 -30.27 -5.27
CA PRO A 17 -24.74 -30.11 -4.62
C PRO A 17 -24.75 -29.31 -3.30
N VAL A 18 -25.65 -28.33 -3.18
CA VAL A 18 -25.79 -27.54 -1.94
C VAL A 18 -26.53 -28.35 -0.88
N ALA A 19 -27.56 -29.09 -1.28
CA ALA A 19 -28.28 -30.00 -0.39
C ALA A 19 -27.35 -31.07 0.19
N GLU A 20 -26.52 -31.70 -0.62
CA GLU A 20 -25.54 -32.71 -0.15
C GLU A 20 -24.56 -32.12 0.87
N ARG A 21 -24.00 -30.95 0.59
CA ARG A 21 -23.10 -30.26 1.52
C ARG A 21 -23.81 -29.87 2.82
N PHE A 22 -25.07 -29.47 2.73
CA PHE A 22 -25.89 -29.12 3.90
C PHE A 22 -26.18 -30.35 4.76
N GLU A 23 -26.55 -31.47 4.16
CA GLU A 23 -26.77 -32.75 4.84
C GLU A 23 -25.50 -33.24 5.55
N ALA A 24 -24.35 -33.18 4.87
CA ALA A 24 -23.05 -33.51 5.47
C ALA A 24 -22.75 -32.64 6.70
N LEU A 25 -23.09 -31.35 6.65
CA LEU A 25 -22.90 -30.42 7.76
C LEU A 25 -23.81 -30.74 8.95
N ALA A 26 -25.05 -31.14 8.68
CA ALA A 26 -26.06 -31.48 9.67
C ALA A 26 -25.85 -32.85 10.34
N THR A 27 -24.97 -33.70 9.78
CA THR A 27 -24.66 -35.02 10.34
C THR A 27 -23.74 -34.94 11.58
N LYS A 28 -23.14 -33.77 11.84
CA LYS A 28 -22.27 -33.56 13.02
C LYS A 28 -23.08 -33.64 14.33
N PRO A 29 -22.57 -34.30 15.38
CA PRO A 29 -23.25 -34.36 16.68
C PRO A 29 -23.56 -32.97 17.23
N GLY A 30 -24.82 -32.74 17.61
CA GLY A 30 -25.29 -31.44 18.13
C GLY A 30 -25.71 -30.42 17.07
N ALA A 31 -25.65 -30.75 15.77
CA ALA A 31 -26.08 -29.85 14.70
C ALA A 31 -27.57 -30.01 14.36
N ASN A 32 -28.34 -28.92 14.41
CA ASN A 32 -29.74 -28.88 13.97
C ASN A 32 -29.83 -28.16 12.63
N LYS A 33 -30.43 -28.79 11.59
CA LYS A 33 -30.64 -28.20 10.26
C LYS A 33 -31.27 -26.81 10.31
N SER A 34 -32.29 -26.64 11.14
CA SER A 34 -32.97 -25.34 11.30
C SER A 34 -32.07 -24.31 11.97
N ALA A 35 -31.18 -24.73 12.88
CA ALA A 35 -30.22 -23.83 13.51
C ALA A 35 -29.09 -23.45 12.55
N ILE A 36 -28.57 -24.38 11.75
CA ILE A 36 -27.59 -24.11 10.69
C ILE A 36 -28.17 -23.12 9.68
N LEU A 37 -29.40 -23.36 9.22
CA LEU A 37 -30.05 -22.48 8.25
C LEU A 37 -30.30 -21.09 8.84
N ALA A 38 -30.78 -21.01 10.09
CA ALA A 38 -30.96 -19.73 10.78
C ALA A 38 -29.64 -18.97 10.91
N MET A 39 -28.56 -19.63 11.35
CA MET A 39 -27.23 -19.00 11.44
C MET A 39 -26.74 -18.51 10.07
N ALA A 40 -26.91 -19.30 9.02
CA ALA A 40 -26.47 -18.93 7.68
C ALA A 40 -27.24 -17.71 7.14
N ILE A 41 -28.57 -17.69 7.32
CA ILE A 41 -29.42 -16.57 6.91
C ILE A 41 -29.12 -15.32 7.74
N THR A 42 -29.00 -15.44 9.06
CA THR A 42 -28.61 -14.32 9.93
C THR A 42 -27.26 -13.75 9.50
N HIS A 43 -26.25 -14.59 9.31
CA HIS A 43 -24.94 -14.14 8.85
C HIS A 43 -24.97 -13.46 7.46
N TRP A 44 -25.83 -13.93 6.55
CA TRP A 44 -26.02 -13.30 5.25
C TRP A 44 -26.72 -11.92 5.35
N LEU A 45 -27.75 -11.83 6.19
CA LEU A 45 -28.50 -10.59 6.44
C LEU A 45 -27.67 -9.55 7.20
N ASP A 46 -26.95 -9.98 8.24
CA ASP A 46 -26.07 -9.11 9.04
C ASP A 46 -24.91 -8.55 8.22
N ARG A 47 -24.48 -9.26 7.18
CA ARG A 47 -23.50 -8.77 6.21
C ARG A 47 -24.05 -7.72 5.25
N ASN A 48 -25.35 -7.44 5.21
CA ASN A 48 -25.95 -6.44 4.31
C ASN A 48 -25.54 -6.61 2.82
N GLY A 49 -25.20 -7.83 2.39
CA GLY A 49 -24.66 -8.09 1.04
C GLY A 49 -23.22 -7.60 0.81
N GLY A 50 -22.53 -7.10 1.84
CA GLY A 50 -21.12 -6.75 1.82
C GLY A 50 -20.25 -7.99 1.58
N ASN A 51 -19.46 -7.94 0.52
CA ASN A 51 -18.48 -8.97 0.23
C ASN A 51 -17.47 -9.03 1.39
N GLU A 52 -17.20 -10.22 1.92
CA GLU A 52 -16.20 -10.42 3.00
C GLU A 52 -14.82 -9.83 2.67
N LEU A 53 -14.54 -9.73 1.37
CA LEU A 53 -13.37 -9.07 0.81
C LEU A 53 -13.40 -7.56 1.06
N ASP A 54 -14.55 -6.91 0.87
CA ASP A 54 -14.67 -5.46 0.99
C ASP A 54 -14.40 -5.00 2.43
N ASP A 55 -14.93 -5.71 3.43
CA ASP A 55 -14.66 -5.41 4.84
C ASP A 55 -13.20 -5.66 5.24
N ARG A 56 -12.60 -6.76 4.74
CA ARG A 56 -11.19 -7.07 5.04
C ARG A 56 -10.21 -6.12 4.36
N PHE A 57 -10.51 -5.67 3.15
CA PHE A 57 -9.58 -4.87 2.34
C PHE A 57 -9.82 -3.37 2.44
N SER A 58 -11.03 -2.90 2.75
CA SER A 58 -11.36 -1.46 2.82
C SER A 58 -10.47 -0.69 3.80
N ILE A 59 -10.19 -1.24 4.99
CA ILE A 59 -9.33 -0.57 5.99
C ILE A 59 -7.90 -0.45 5.45
N ARG A 60 -7.36 -1.53 4.88
CA ARG A 60 -6.00 -1.55 4.33
C ARG A 60 -5.89 -0.62 3.12
N PHE A 61 -6.90 -0.62 2.24
CA PHE A 61 -6.93 0.24 1.08
C PHE A 61 -6.98 1.72 1.46
N ARG A 62 -7.80 2.08 2.46
CA ARG A 62 -7.79 3.45 3.01
C ARG A 62 -6.42 3.84 3.58
N ALA A 63 -5.73 2.94 4.26
CA ALA A 63 -4.39 3.19 4.75
C ALA A 63 -3.38 3.40 3.61
N TYR A 64 -3.45 2.61 2.54
CA TYR A 64 -2.62 2.79 1.35
C TYR A 64 -2.90 4.11 0.63
N ALA A 65 -4.16 4.48 0.47
CA ALA A 65 -4.54 5.76 -0.12
C ALA A 65 -3.95 6.93 0.67
N ALA A 66 -4.08 6.92 2.01
CA ALA A 66 -3.48 7.95 2.86
C ALA A 66 -1.94 7.98 2.78
N GLN A 67 -1.29 6.82 2.63
CA GLN A 67 0.16 6.77 2.39
C GLN A 67 0.54 7.36 1.03
N LEU A 68 -0.24 7.09 -0.02
CA LEU A 68 -0.02 7.63 -1.35
C LEU A 68 -0.20 9.15 -1.36
N ASP A 69 -1.25 9.66 -0.72
CA ASP A 69 -1.47 11.11 -0.58
C ASP A 69 -0.28 11.80 0.12
N ARG A 70 0.26 11.17 1.17
CA ARG A 70 1.47 11.66 1.85
C ARG A 70 2.68 11.61 0.94
N PHE A 71 2.86 10.53 0.19
CA PHE A 71 3.96 10.40 -0.76
C PHE A 71 3.89 11.47 -1.86
N GLU A 72 2.71 11.75 -2.41
CA GLU A 72 2.52 12.81 -3.40
C GLU A 72 2.84 14.20 -2.83
N ARG A 73 2.43 14.46 -1.58
CA ARG A 73 2.80 15.69 -0.88
C ARG A 73 4.31 15.81 -0.68
N ASP A 74 4.96 14.76 -0.21
CA ASP A 74 6.40 14.73 0.01
C ASP A 74 7.15 14.90 -1.33
N GLN A 75 6.67 14.26 -2.40
CA GLN A 75 7.21 14.40 -3.76
C GLN A 75 7.06 15.85 -4.28
N ARG A 76 5.94 16.52 -4.02
CA ARG A 76 5.77 17.94 -4.36
C ARG A 76 6.76 18.82 -3.62
N ILE A 77 6.94 18.61 -2.31
CA ILE A 77 7.90 19.35 -1.49
C ILE A 77 9.33 19.17 -2.03
N LEU A 78 9.70 17.94 -2.41
CA LEU A 78 11.01 17.67 -3.01
C LEU A 78 11.19 18.42 -4.34
N MET A 79 10.17 18.46 -5.20
CA MET A 79 10.24 19.19 -6.47
C MET A 79 10.35 20.71 -6.26
N GLU A 80 9.60 21.28 -5.32
CA GLU A 80 9.71 22.70 -4.96
C GLU A 80 11.09 23.03 -4.39
N THR A 81 11.60 22.18 -3.50
CA THR A 81 12.94 22.34 -2.91
C THR A 81 14.03 22.25 -3.98
N LEU A 82 13.93 21.31 -4.91
CA LEU A 82 14.87 21.17 -6.02
C LEU A 82 14.83 22.39 -6.94
N ALA A 83 13.64 22.92 -7.25
CA ALA A 83 13.49 24.14 -8.05
C ALA A 83 14.15 25.34 -7.37
N LEU A 84 13.96 25.50 -6.05
CA LEU A 84 14.62 26.54 -5.26
C LEU A 84 16.14 26.36 -5.22
N PHE A 85 16.63 25.12 -5.05
CA PHE A 85 18.05 24.81 -5.08
C PHE A 85 18.67 25.17 -6.43
N ILE A 86 18.04 24.78 -7.55
CA ILE A 86 18.52 25.12 -8.89
C ILE A 86 18.54 26.64 -9.07
N ARG A 87 17.48 27.34 -8.66
CA ARG A 87 17.41 28.82 -8.73
C ARG A 87 18.54 29.47 -7.94
N LEU A 88 18.80 29.01 -6.73
CA LEU A 88 19.88 29.53 -5.88
C LEU A 88 21.25 29.31 -6.52
N ASN A 89 21.49 28.12 -7.10
CA ASN A 89 22.74 27.84 -7.81
C ASN A 89 22.91 28.76 -9.02
N LEU A 90 21.88 28.93 -9.85
CA LEU A 90 21.96 29.85 -11.00
C LEU A 90 22.20 31.30 -10.56
N GLN A 91 21.60 31.74 -9.45
CA GLN A 91 21.85 33.07 -8.90
C GLN A 91 23.29 33.22 -8.39
N ARG A 92 23.85 32.18 -7.77
CA ARG A 92 25.25 32.14 -7.33
C ARG A 92 26.21 32.19 -8.52
N ASP A 93 25.91 31.41 -9.56
CA ASP A 93 26.76 31.27 -10.74
C ASP A 93 26.68 32.50 -11.67
N ALA A 94 25.61 33.30 -11.60
CA ALA A 94 25.44 34.51 -12.40
C ALA A 94 26.55 35.56 -12.19
N PHE A 95 27.26 35.51 -11.06
CA PHE A 95 28.36 36.42 -10.74
C PHE A 95 29.75 35.79 -10.89
N LEU A 96 29.84 34.53 -11.33
CA LEU A 96 31.12 33.86 -11.56
C LEU A 96 31.71 34.26 -12.92
N PRO A 97 33.03 34.45 -13.01
CA PRO A 97 33.69 34.63 -14.29
C PRO A 97 33.53 33.37 -15.15
N GLU A 98 33.54 33.54 -16.47
CA GLU A 98 33.54 32.41 -17.41
C GLU A 98 34.71 31.46 -17.08
N THR A 99 34.36 30.21 -16.80
CA THR A 99 35.34 29.18 -16.46
C THR A 99 36.13 28.78 -17.71
N ASP A 100 37.41 28.52 -17.57
CA ASP A 100 38.24 28.03 -18.68
C ASP A 100 37.85 26.60 -19.13
N ALA A 101 38.35 26.19 -20.29
CA ALA A 101 38.02 24.87 -20.85
C ALA A 101 38.47 23.71 -19.95
N ALA A 102 39.59 23.85 -19.24
CA ALA A 102 40.11 22.83 -18.33
C ALA A 102 39.20 22.64 -17.10
N THR A 103 38.70 23.73 -16.52
CA THR A 103 37.78 23.71 -15.38
C THR A 103 36.43 23.12 -15.76
N ARG A 104 35.90 23.49 -16.94
CA ARG A 104 34.66 22.88 -17.47
C ARG A 104 34.80 21.38 -17.71
N ALA A 105 35.95 20.94 -18.24
CA ALA A 105 36.23 19.52 -18.45
C ALA A 105 36.26 18.75 -17.13
N ARG A 106 36.94 19.28 -16.09
CA ARG A 106 36.97 18.70 -14.74
C ARG A 106 35.58 18.65 -14.10
N GLY A 107 34.76 19.69 -14.26
CA GLY A 107 33.37 19.69 -13.79
C GLY A 107 32.53 18.58 -14.44
N THR A 108 32.68 18.41 -15.75
CA THR A 108 32.00 17.35 -16.52
C THR A 108 32.43 15.95 -16.06
N GLU A 109 33.73 15.75 -15.83
CA GLU A 109 34.27 14.48 -15.32
C GLU A 109 33.69 14.14 -13.95
N ARG A 110 33.69 15.10 -13.01
CA ARG A 110 33.10 14.92 -11.67
C ARG A 110 31.61 14.61 -11.73
N PHE A 111 30.87 15.29 -12.59
CA PHE A 111 29.44 15.02 -12.79
C PHE A 111 29.20 13.60 -13.32
N ARG A 112 29.98 13.15 -14.31
CA ARG A 112 29.88 11.78 -14.83
C ARG A 112 30.18 10.73 -13.76
N ALA A 113 31.21 10.94 -12.93
CA ALA A 113 31.55 10.06 -11.83
C ALA A 113 30.39 9.97 -10.81
N PHE A 114 29.80 11.12 -10.46
CA PHE A 114 28.61 11.17 -9.59
C PHE A 114 27.42 10.41 -10.18
N ILE A 115 27.08 10.61 -11.47
CA ILE A 115 25.98 9.88 -12.11
C ILE A 115 26.25 8.37 -12.14
N ALA A 116 27.50 7.95 -12.38
CA ALA A 116 27.87 6.54 -12.35
C ALA A 116 27.68 5.92 -10.94
N GLU A 117 28.04 6.67 -9.88
CA GLU A 117 27.81 6.29 -8.49
C GLU A 117 26.32 6.13 -8.18
N VAL A 118 25.51 7.13 -8.52
CA VAL A 118 24.06 7.10 -8.34
C VAL A 118 23.43 5.92 -9.09
N GLY A 119 23.82 5.71 -10.36
CA GLY A 119 23.33 4.61 -11.17
C GLY A 119 23.67 3.24 -10.56
N ARG A 120 24.89 3.07 -10.02
CA ARG A 120 25.29 1.83 -9.35
C ARG A 120 24.45 1.56 -8.11
N ARG A 121 24.10 2.59 -7.34
CA ARG A 121 23.27 2.45 -6.13
C ARG A 121 21.81 2.18 -6.44
N LEU A 122 21.25 2.83 -7.46
CA LEU A 122 19.89 2.54 -7.92
C LEU A 122 19.74 1.09 -8.40
N ALA A 123 20.82 0.46 -8.87
CA ALA A 123 20.83 -0.96 -9.23
C ALA A 123 20.92 -1.91 -8.02
N GLN A 124 21.07 -1.40 -6.79
CA GLN A 124 21.02 -2.21 -5.56
C GLN A 124 19.58 -2.41 -5.12
N ASP A 125 19.28 -3.57 -4.52
CA ASP A 125 17.93 -3.90 -4.03
C ASP A 125 17.40 -2.93 -2.96
N GLN A 126 18.30 -2.23 -2.26
CA GLN A 126 17.95 -1.24 -1.25
C GLN A 126 18.90 -0.04 -1.34
N PRO A 127 18.58 0.96 -2.19
CA PRO A 127 19.42 2.14 -2.34
C PRO A 127 19.41 2.96 -1.05
N SER A 128 20.59 3.18 -0.44
CA SER A 128 20.77 4.05 0.72
C SER A 128 21.76 5.17 0.41
N PHE A 129 21.44 6.38 0.89
CA PHE A 129 22.32 7.54 0.90
C PHE A 129 22.75 7.93 2.33
N ASP A 130 22.58 7.01 3.28
CA ASP A 130 22.96 7.22 4.68
C ASP A 130 24.49 7.37 4.82
N PRO A 131 24.99 8.53 5.27
CA PRO A 131 26.42 8.79 5.41
C PRO A 131 27.14 7.84 6.37
N ASP A 132 26.45 7.26 7.36
CA ASP A 132 27.07 6.35 8.33
C ASP A 132 27.34 4.95 7.71
N ILE A 133 26.63 4.62 6.63
CA ILE A 133 26.91 3.43 5.81
C ILE A 133 28.03 3.70 4.79
N LEU A 134 28.39 4.97 4.54
CA LEU A 134 29.36 5.37 3.52
C LEU A 134 30.83 5.20 3.89
N GLY A 135 31.13 4.76 5.12
CA GLY A 135 32.50 4.47 5.53
C GLY A 135 33.45 5.66 5.34
N GLY A 136 33.37 6.63 6.24
CA GLY A 136 34.39 7.67 6.40
C GLY A 136 34.20 8.89 5.51
N LEU A 137 33.64 9.95 6.12
CA LEU A 137 34.09 11.31 5.85
C LEU A 137 34.97 11.76 7.02
N ASP A 138 35.98 10.95 7.34
CA ASP A 138 37.13 11.35 8.15
C ASP A 138 38.30 11.48 7.17
N ASP A 139 38.40 12.64 6.51
CA ASP A 139 39.61 13.26 5.95
C ASP A 139 39.28 14.67 5.40
#